data_AF-A0ABD7VIW9-F1
#
_entry.id   AF-A0ABD7VIW9-F1
#
_cell.length_a   1.000
_cell.length_b   1.000
_cell.length_c   1.000
_cell.angle_alpha   90.00
_cell.angle_beta   90.00
_cell.angle_gamma   90.00
#
_symmetry.space_group_name_H-M   'P 1'
#
loop_
_entity.id
_entity.type
_entity.pdbx_description
1 polymer ?
#
loop_
_entity_poly.entity_id
_entity_poly.type
_entity_poly.pdbx_seq_one_letter_code
_entity_poly.pdbx_strand_id
1 'polypeptide(L)'
;MDPLYIEDTDDWLGTPTSLETCRHQIRMYENEFEMLTLKLDRARENIDGLVRDNDALTLERNSLRAKLQYAEGDLLSERRRFADVSHQRDHLFQENQRLLRERSDSEEE
;
A
#
# COMPACT_ATOMS: atom_id res chain seq x y z
N MET A 1 -33.17 -41.05 -61.75
CA MET A 1 -32.17 -40.19 -61.11
C MET A 1 -31.09 -41.10 -60.57
N ASP A 2 -29.83 -40.85 -60.91
CA ASP A 2 -28.68 -41.60 -60.40
C ASP A 2 -28.55 -41.35 -58.89
N PRO A 3 -28.58 -42.38 -58.02
CA PRO A 3 -28.48 -42.22 -56.57
C PRO A 3 -27.16 -41.58 -56.09
N LEU A 4 -26.15 -41.49 -56.97
CA LEU A 4 -24.83 -40.90 -56.69
C LEU A 4 -24.66 -39.48 -57.25
N TYR A 5 -25.71 -38.90 -57.84
CA TYR A 5 -25.65 -37.53 -58.33
C TYR A 5 -25.60 -36.55 -57.15
N ILE A 6 -24.43 -35.98 -56.89
CA ILE A 6 -24.24 -34.82 -56.02
C ILE A 6 -24.27 -33.58 -56.91
N GLU A 7 -25.17 -32.66 -56.61
CA GLU A 7 -25.28 -31.38 -57.31
C GLU A 7 -23.99 -30.57 -57.11
N ASP A 8 -23.49 -29.96 -58.18
CA ASP A 8 -22.30 -29.11 -58.12
C ASP A 8 -22.65 -27.82 -57.36
N THR A 9 -22.20 -27.73 -56.11
CA THR A 9 -22.52 -26.63 -55.20
C THR A 9 -21.48 -25.52 -55.18
N ASP A 10 -20.45 -25.59 -56.04
CA ASP A 10 -19.31 -24.67 -56.00
C ASP A 10 -19.73 -23.18 -56.18
N ASP A 11 -20.87 -22.94 -56.84
CA ASP A 11 -21.44 -21.60 -57.03
C ASP A 11 -22.44 -21.15 -55.94
N TRP A 12 -22.81 -22.01 -54.98
CA TRP A 12 -23.88 -21.70 -54.01
C TRP A 12 -23.53 -20.61 -53.00
N LEU A 13 -22.24 -20.44 -52.70
CA LEU A 13 -21.80 -19.51 -51.66
C LEU A 13 -20.93 -18.37 -52.18
N GLY A 14 -20.36 -18.50 -53.38
CA GLY A 14 -19.38 -17.56 -53.94
C GLY A 14 -18.13 -17.44 -53.07
N THR A 15 -16.93 -17.59 -53.64
CA THR A 15 -15.72 -17.28 -52.87
C THR A 15 -15.61 -15.76 -52.75
N PRO A 16 -15.43 -15.20 -51.53
CA PRO A 16 -15.31 -13.77 -51.36
C PRO A 16 -14.13 -13.28 -52.19
N THR A 17 -14.35 -12.21 -52.95
CA THR A 17 -13.28 -11.61 -53.74
C THR A 17 -12.17 -11.09 -52.82
N SER A 18 -10.96 -10.96 -53.36
CA SER A 18 -9.84 -10.37 -52.62
C SER A 18 -10.17 -8.98 -52.07
N LEU A 19 -10.91 -8.16 -52.84
CA LEU A 19 -11.36 -6.84 -52.41
C LEU A 19 -12.35 -6.91 -51.24
N GLU A 20 -13.31 -7.83 -51.25
CA GLU A 20 -14.26 -8.03 -50.15
C GLU A 20 -13.55 -8.50 -48.89
N THR A 21 -12.58 -9.40 -49.03
CA THR A 21 -11.73 -9.88 -47.94
C THR A 21 -10.94 -8.73 -47.33
N CYS A 22 -10.28 -7.90 -48.14
CA CYS A 22 -9.56 -6.73 -47.67
C CYS A 22 -10.48 -5.73 -46.96
N ARG A 23 -11.67 -5.45 -47.50
CA ARG A 23 -12.65 -4.55 -46.88
C ARG A 23 -13.12 -5.07 -45.52
N HIS A 24 -13.36 -6.38 -45.41
CA HIS A 24 -13.72 -7.00 -44.14
C HIS A 24 -12.59 -6.89 -43.12
N GLN A 25 -11.34 -7.18 -43.52
CA GLN A 25 -10.17 -7.05 -42.66
C GLN A 25 -9.97 -5.62 -42.13
N ILE A 26 -10.14 -4.61 -43.00
CA ILE A 26 -10.05 -3.20 -42.59
C ILE A 26 -11.06 -2.90 -41.48
N ARG A 27 -12.33 -3.31 -41.66
CA ARG A 27 -13.37 -3.12 -40.62
C ARG A 27 -13.04 -3.85 -39.31
N MET A 28 -12.46 -5.04 -39.40
CA MET A 28 -12.03 -5.78 -38.21
C MET A 28 -10.94 -5.04 -37.45
N TYR A 29 -9.93 -4.52 -38.16
CA TYR A 29 -8.86 -3.74 -37.54
C TYR A 29 -9.36 -2.43 -36.94
N GLU A 30 -10.25 -1.71 -37.63
CA GLU A 30 -10.87 -0.49 -37.10
C GLU A 30 -11.54 -0.76 -35.73
N ASN A 31 -12.35 -1.82 -35.65
CA ASN A 31 -12.99 -2.23 -34.39
C ASN A 31 -11.96 -2.61 -33.32
N GLU A 32 -10.90 -3.34 -33.68
CA GLU A 32 -9.87 -3.74 -32.73
C GLU A 32 -9.08 -2.53 -32.19
N PHE A 33 -8.75 -1.57 -33.06
CA PHE A 33 -8.08 -0.33 -32.65
C PHE A 33 -8.94 0.52 -31.72
N GLU A 34 -10.25 0.62 -31.97
CA GLU A 34 -11.18 1.30 -31.06
C GLU A 34 -11.19 0.61 -29.68
N MET A 35 -11.29 -0.72 -29.65
CA MET A 35 -11.28 -1.49 -28.41
C MET A 35 -9.97 -1.38 -27.65
N LEU A 36 -8.82 -1.36 -28.34
CA LEU A 36 -7.51 -1.17 -27.72
C LEU A 36 -7.35 0.23 -27.15
N THR A 37 -7.87 1.25 -27.85
CA THR A 37 -7.87 2.64 -27.38
C THR A 37 -8.66 2.77 -26.08
N LEU A 38 -9.87 2.21 -26.01
CA LEU A 38 -10.67 2.19 -24.79
C LEU A 38 -9.97 1.48 -23.62
N LYS A 39 -9.30 0.34 -23.89
CA LYS A 39 -8.52 -0.37 -22.88
C LYS A 39 -7.34 0.46 -22.38
N LEU A 40 -6.65 1.15 -23.29
CA LEU A 40 -5.51 2.00 -22.95
C LEU A 40 -5.95 3.18 -22.07
N ASP A 41 -7.04 3.84 -22.41
CA ASP A 41 -7.56 4.96 -21.62
C ASP A 41 -7.97 4.51 -20.23
N ARG A 42 -8.68 3.38 -20.12
CA ARG A 42 -9.02 2.80 -18.81
C ARG A 42 -7.78 2.40 -18.01
N ALA A 43 -6.75 1.86 -18.66
CA ALA A 43 -5.50 1.51 -18.00
C ALA A 43 -4.77 2.76 -17.48
N ARG A 44 -4.78 3.86 -18.26
CA ARG A 44 -4.23 5.16 -17.84
C ARG A 44 -4.98 5.72 -16.63
N GLU A 45 -6.31 5.73 -16.67
CA GLU A 45 -7.14 6.17 -15.54
C GLU A 45 -6.86 5.36 -14.27
N ASN A 46 -6.72 4.04 -14.41
CA ASN A 46 -6.38 3.16 -13.28
C ASN A 46 -4.98 3.48 -12.72
N ILE A 47 -3.97 3.65 -13.59
CA ILE A 47 -2.60 4.00 -13.17
C ILE A 47 -2.60 5.34 -12.44
N ASP A 48 -3.27 6.35 -13.00
CA ASP A 48 -3.39 7.66 -12.36
C ASP A 48 -4.08 7.58 -11.00
N GLY A 49 -5.13 6.76 -10.89
CA GLY A 49 -5.78 6.45 -9.61
C GLY A 49 -4.82 5.85 -8.60
N LEU A 50 -4.09 4.80 -8.99
CA LEU A 50 -3.11 4.13 -8.13
C LEU A 50 -1.98 5.06 -7.69
N VAL A 51 -1.50 5.96 -8.56
CA VAL A 51 -0.49 6.95 -8.22
C VAL A 51 -1.03 7.90 -7.15
N ARG A 52 -2.23 8.46 -7.33
CA ARG A 52 -2.86 9.35 -6.34
C ARG A 52 -3.05 8.66 -4.99
N ASP A 53 -3.52 7.41 -4.99
CA ASP A 53 -3.69 6.63 -3.77
C ASP A 53 -2.35 6.36 -3.07
N ASN A 54 -1.30 6.05 -3.85
CA ASN A 54 0.05 5.84 -3.31
C ASN A 54 0.62 7.11 -2.69
N ASP A 55 0.42 8.27 -3.32
CA ASP A 55 0.83 9.57 -2.79
C ASP A 55 0.11 9.86 -1.47
N ALA A 56 -1.20 9.62 -1.39
CA ALA A 56 -1.99 9.80 -0.18
C ALA A 56 -1.51 8.89 0.96
N LEU A 57 -1.29 7.59 0.68
CA LEU A 57 -0.75 6.63 1.65
C LEU A 57 0.66 7.02 2.11
N THR A 58 1.48 7.53 1.21
CA THR A 58 2.84 7.98 1.54
C THR A 58 2.82 9.17 2.49
N LEU A 59 1.93 10.15 2.26
CA LEU A 59 1.73 11.30 3.14
C LEU A 59 1.24 10.86 4.52
N GLU A 60 0.24 9.98 4.59
CA GLU A 60 -0.30 9.47 5.85
C GLU A 60 0.78 8.71 6.63
N ARG A 61 1.50 7.79 5.97
CA ARG A 61 2.60 7.05 6.58
C ARG A 61 3.68 7.97 7.14
N ASN A 62 4.04 9.03 6.41
CA ASN A 62 5.03 10.00 6.88
C ASN A 62 4.53 10.78 8.11
N SER A 63 3.26 11.18 8.11
CA SER A 63 2.60 11.82 9.26
C SER A 63 2.59 10.92 10.50
N LEU A 64 2.20 9.65 10.33
CA LEU A 64 2.21 8.66 11.41
C LEU A 64 3.62 8.40 11.94
N ARG A 65 4.62 8.31 11.04
CA ARG A 65 6.02 8.12 11.42
C ARG A 65 6.54 9.29 12.25
N ALA A 66 6.21 10.53 11.88
CA ALA A 66 6.58 11.72 12.64
C ALA A 66 5.94 11.73 14.04
N LYS A 67 4.65 11.38 14.14
CA LYS A 67 3.95 11.25 15.43
C LYS A 67 4.57 10.16 16.31
N LEU A 68 4.93 9.02 15.73
CA LEU A 68 5.59 7.94 16.44
C LEU A 68 6.95 8.39 16.99
N GLN A 69 7.77 9.04 16.16
CA GLN A 69 9.09 9.53 16.59
C GLN A 69 8.97 10.55 17.73
N TYR A 70 7.97 11.42 17.69
CA TYR A 70 7.69 12.36 18.77
C TYR A 70 7.29 11.62 20.06
N ALA A 71 6.36 10.68 19.98
CA ALA A 71 5.91 9.88 21.14
C ALA A 71 7.05 9.03 21.74
N GLU A 72 7.93 8.46 20.92
CA GLU A 72 9.12 7.75 21.37
C GLU A 72 10.09 8.68 22.11
N GLY A 73 10.28 9.90 21.61
CA GLY A 73 11.09 10.94 22.26
C GLY A 73 10.54 11.33 23.63
N ASP A 74 9.22 11.58 23.71
CA ASP A 74 8.53 11.90 24.95
C ASP A 74 8.67 10.75 25.96
N LEU A 75 8.44 9.50 25.54
CA LEU A 75 8.56 8.32 26.39
C LEU A 75 10.00 8.13 26.91
N LEU A 76 11.01 8.38 26.07
CA LEU A 76 12.40 8.36 26.50
C LEU A 76 12.70 9.44 27.53
N SER A 77 12.14 10.63 27.37
CA SER A 77 12.31 11.73 28.32
C SER A 77 11.67 11.41 29.67
N GLU A 78 10.45 10.87 29.67
CA GLU A 78 9.75 10.44 30.87
C GLU A 78 10.48 9.28 31.56
N ARG A 79 10.99 8.31 30.79
CA ARG A 79 11.79 7.21 31.34
C ARG A 79 13.04 7.71 32.06
N ARG A 80 13.70 8.76 31.57
CA ARG A 80 14.84 9.40 32.26
C ARG A 80 14.38 10.06 33.56
N ARG A 81 13.29 10.83 33.53
CA ARG A 81 12.71 11.44 34.75
C ARG A 81 12.38 10.39 35.81
N PHE A 82 11.77 9.28 35.43
CA PHE A 82 11.49 8.18 36.35
C PHE A 82 12.77 7.56 36.95
N ALA A 83 13.82 7.41 36.15
CA ALA A 83 15.10 6.92 36.64
C ALA A 83 15.72 7.88 37.67
N ASP A 84 15.67 9.19 37.41
CA ASP A 84 16.16 10.23 38.32
C ASP A 84 15.37 10.23 39.64
N VAL A 85 14.03 10.16 39.58
CA VAL A 85 13.17 10.07 40.76
C VAL A 85 13.46 8.79 41.55
N SER A 86 13.67 7.65 40.88
CA SER A 86 14.03 6.40 41.54
C SER A 86 15.38 6.54 42.27
N HIS A 87 16.37 7.16 41.63
CA HIS A 87 17.68 7.38 42.25
C HIS A 87 17.60 8.30 43.47
N GLN A 88 16.85 9.41 43.35
CA GLN A 88 16.61 10.34 44.47
C GLN A 88 15.90 9.64 45.64
N ARG A 89 14.87 8.84 45.36
CA ARG A 89 14.19 8.04 46.39
C ARG A 89 15.17 7.13 47.12
N ASP A 90 16.01 6.40 46.38
CA ASP A 90 16.96 5.46 46.97
C ASP A 90 18.01 6.16 47.83
N HIS A 91 18.51 7.31 47.37
CA HIS A 91 19.43 8.14 48.15
C HIS A 91 18.79 8.66 49.44
N LEU A 92 17.59 9.25 49.35
CA LEU A 92 16.86 9.76 50.52
C LEU A 92 16.54 8.64 51.50
N PHE A 93 16.17 7.45 51.02
CA PHE A 93 15.91 6.30 51.87
C PHE A 93 17.17 5.89 52.65
N GLN A 94 18.33 5.81 51.99
CA GLN A 94 19.60 5.48 52.64
C GLN A 94 19.99 6.54 53.67
N GLU A 95 19.85 7.82 53.34
CA GLU A 95 20.15 8.92 54.24
C GLU A 95 19.23 8.90 55.47
N ASN A 96 17.94 8.65 55.28
CA ASN A 96 16.97 8.54 56.38
C ASN A 96 17.35 7.40 57.33
N GLN A 97 17.75 6.24 56.79
CA GLN A 97 18.23 5.12 57.60
C GLN A 97 19.53 5.43 58.36
N ARG A 98 20.45 6.20 57.76
CA ARG A 98 21.67 6.64 58.45
C ARG A 98 21.34 7.55 59.63
N LEU A 99 20.51 8.57 59.40
CA LEU A 99 20.08 9.52 60.42
C LEU A 99 19.31 8.86 61.56
N LEU A 100 18.48 7.85 61.27
CA LEU A 100 17.79 7.07 62.29
C LEU A 100 18.76 6.33 63.22
N ARG A 101 19.83 5.75 62.67
CA ARG A 101 20.87 5.10 63.47
C ARG A 101 21.63 6.11 64.33
N GLU A 102 22.10 7.21 63.73
CA GLU A 102 22.78 8.28 64.46
C GLU A 102 21.94 8.83 65.62
N ARG A 103 20.62 8.95 65.42
CA ARG A 103 19.67 9.35 66.46
C ARG A 103 19.54 8.32 67.57
N SER A 104 19.44 7.03 67.24
CA SER A 104 19.37 5.96 68.24
C SER A 104 20.65 5.90 69.07
N ASP A 105 21.82 5.98 68.43
CA ASP A 105 23.11 5.96 69.11
C ASP A 105 23.27 7.15 70.07
N SER A 106 22.77 8.33 69.68
CA SER A 106 22.80 9.55 70.51
C SER A 106 21.81 9.54 71.69
N GLU A 107 20.79 8.68 71.65
CA GLU A 107 19.82 8.52 72.75
C GLU A 107 20.28 7.47 73.77
N GLU A 108 21.27 6.64 73.43
CA GLU A 108 21.86 5.61 74.31
C GLU A 108 23.09 6.09 75.12
N GLU A 109 23.72 7.21 74.72
CA GLU A 109 24.80 7.92 75.46
C GLU A 109 24.28 8.90 76.53
#